data_AF-A0A9E0VE10-F1
#
_entry.id   AF-A0A9E0VE10-F1
#
_cell.length_a   1.000
_cell.length_b   1.000
_cell.length_c   1.000
_cell.angle_alpha   90.00
_cell.angle_beta   90.00
_cell.angle_gamma   90.00
#
_symmetry.space_group_name_H-M   'P 1'
#
loop_
_entity.id
_entity.type
_entity.pdbx_description
1 polymer ?
#
loop_
_entity_poly.entity_id
_entity_poly.type
_entity_poly.pdbx_seq_one_letter_code
_entity_poly.pdbx_strand_id
1 'polypeptide(L)'
;MSNYETVTIILSEPGTDYNPSSALIRLPALLAKLDEAKAIVAAVNEAQGVKTLRTDELQTAFEDFDAYIVDIKRTVAVELDDEALNHDLQSIVNRGRRPAPKAKPSADAGPPARTRSISRGTYDDRIAILADIHALLKARPEYRPTGADAEFSTEAIGDRVAFLTAALNAARAAEAALGNLQEARARTLYDEKTGLVKLVKLVKTHFSRRGGRQKDTYRRLVALEFRKFGA
;
A
#
# COMPACT_ATOMS: atom_id res chain seq x y z
N MET A 1 -4.05 22.31 -0.63
CA MET A 1 -4.32 22.71 0.77
C MET A 1 -4.13 24.20 0.97
N SER A 2 -2.93 24.76 0.72
CA SER A 2 -2.63 26.20 0.87
C SER A 2 -3.69 27.15 0.29
N ASN A 3 -4.15 26.94 -0.96
CA ASN A 3 -5.18 27.79 -1.55
C ASN A 3 -6.53 27.77 -0.80
N TYR A 4 -6.91 26.66 -0.15
CA TYR A 4 -8.15 26.60 0.64
C TYR A 4 -8.02 27.33 1.98
N GLU A 5 -6.84 27.27 2.59
CA GLU A 5 -6.52 28.06 3.79
C GLU A 5 -6.61 29.55 3.46
N THR A 6 -6.04 29.97 2.33
CA THR A 6 -6.16 31.35 1.85
C THR A 6 -7.62 31.77 1.65
N VAL A 7 -8.48 30.88 1.14
CA VAL A 7 -9.93 31.15 1.07
C VAL A 7 -10.48 31.39 2.47
N THR A 8 -10.23 30.52 3.45
CA THR A 8 -10.75 30.71 4.82
C THR A 8 -10.25 31.99 5.49
N ILE A 9 -9.00 32.39 5.23
CA ILE A 9 -8.42 33.64 5.73
C ILE A 9 -9.11 34.87 5.11
N ILE A 10 -9.30 34.88 3.78
CA ILE A 10 -10.01 35.97 3.09
C ILE A 10 -11.43 36.15 3.64
N LEU A 11 -12.08 35.06 4.05
CA LEU A 11 -13.44 35.08 4.60
C LEU A 11 -13.51 35.47 6.08
N SER A 12 -12.39 35.42 6.81
CA SER A 12 -12.31 35.79 8.24
C SER A 12 -11.80 37.21 8.46
N GLU A 13 -11.38 37.92 7.41
CA GLU A 13 -10.94 39.31 7.50
C GLU A 13 -12.04 40.22 8.08
N PRO A 14 -11.72 41.09 9.06
CA PRO A 14 -12.65 42.07 9.61
C PRO A 14 -13.13 43.01 8.51
N GLY A 15 -14.40 42.89 8.11
CA GLY A 15 -15.02 43.76 7.10
C GLY A 15 -15.66 43.04 5.90
N THR A 16 -15.61 41.71 5.83
CA THR A 16 -16.45 40.98 4.87
C THR A 16 -17.81 40.61 5.49
N ASP A 17 -18.92 41.09 4.91
CA ASP A 17 -20.30 40.68 5.26
C ASP A 17 -20.59 39.22 4.83
N TYR A 18 -19.72 38.29 5.23
CA TYR A 18 -19.80 36.90 4.82
C TYR A 18 -20.85 36.15 5.65
N ASN A 19 -22.09 36.23 5.20
CA ASN A 19 -23.23 35.54 5.79
C ASN A 19 -24.05 34.82 4.71
N PRO A 20 -23.59 33.64 4.23
CA PRO A 20 -24.33 32.87 3.25
C PRO A 20 -25.53 32.14 3.88
N SER A 21 -26.65 32.11 3.14
CA SER A 21 -27.84 31.35 3.54
C SER A 21 -27.58 29.83 3.56
N SER A 22 -26.69 29.34 2.70
CA SER A 22 -26.32 27.92 2.67
C SER A 22 -25.38 27.57 3.83
N ALA A 23 -25.77 26.59 4.63
CA ALA A 23 -24.98 26.09 5.76
C ALA A 23 -23.62 25.52 5.33
N LEU A 24 -23.53 24.92 4.14
CA LEU A 24 -22.32 24.25 3.61
C LEU A 24 -21.14 25.19 3.41
N ILE A 25 -21.39 26.48 3.20
CA ILE A 25 -20.35 27.48 2.97
C ILE A 25 -20.29 28.50 4.11
N ARG A 26 -20.89 28.24 5.26
CA ARG A 26 -20.63 29.11 6.42
C ARG A 26 -19.18 28.92 6.89
N LEU A 27 -18.56 29.97 7.40
CA LEU A 27 -17.16 29.94 7.82
C LEU A 27 -16.84 28.76 8.78
N PRO A 28 -17.67 28.43 9.79
CA PRO A 28 -17.40 27.26 10.64
C PRO A 28 -17.38 25.93 9.86
N ALA A 29 -18.27 25.75 8.87
CA ALA A 29 -18.30 24.55 8.05
C ALA A 29 -17.07 24.45 7.13
N LEU A 30 -16.59 25.59 6.60
CA LEU A 30 -15.40 25.64 5.77
C LEU A 30 -14.13 25.34 6.57
N LEU A 31 -14.03 25.85 7.81
CA LEU A 31 -12.93 25.56 8.73
C LEU A 31 -12.92 24.09 9.14
N ALA A 32 -14.07 23.52 9.52
CA ALA A 32 -14.18 22.09 9.81
C ALA A 32 -13.74 21.23 8.61
N LYS A 33 -14.10 21.63 7.38
CA LYS A 33 -13.66 20.93 6.17
C LYS A 33 -12.16 21.09 5.90
N LEU A 34 -11.57 22.21 6.28
CA LEU A 34 -10.12 22.42 6.20
C LEU A 34 -9.39 21.46 7.13
N ASP A 35 -9.86 21.33 8.37
CA ASP A 35 -9.28 20.43 9.36
C ASP A 35 -9.42 18.96 8.95
N GLU A 36 -10.59 18.56 8.44
CA GLU A 36 -10.81 17.23 7.84
C GLU A 36 -9.81 16.96 6.70
N ALA A 37 -9.63 17.94 5.81
CA ALA A 37 -8.71 17.82 4.68
C ALA A 37 -7.23 17.76 5.13
N LYS A 38 -6.84 18.46 6.20
CA LYS A 38 -5.49 18.35 6.79
C LYS A 38 -5.27 16.97 7.39
N ALA A 39 -6.21 16.51 8.19
CA ALA A 39 -6.16 15.22 8.85
C ALA A 39 -6.03 14.08 7.83
N ILE A 40 -6.85 14.09 6.77
CA ILE A 40 -6.82 13.00 5.78
C ILE A 40 -5.53 13.00 4.94
N VAL A 41 -4.96 14.18 4.63
CA VAL A 41 -3.67 14.27 3.94
C VAL A 41 -2.54 13.74 4.83
N ALA A 42 -2.53 14.11 6.11
CA ALA A 42 -1.56 13.58 7.08
C ALA A 42 -1.68 12.05 7.20
N ALA A 43 -2.91 11.54 7.34
CA ALA A 43 -3.17 10.10 7.43
C ALA A 43 -2.70 9.33 6.19
N VAL A 44 -2.90 9.87 4.98
CA VAL A 44 -2.38 9.23 3.75
C VAL A 44 -0.85 9.19 3.75
N ASN A 45 -0.18 10.27 4.18
CA ASN A 45 1.28 10.31 4.23
C ASN A 45 1.84 9.30 5.26
N GLU A 46 1.20 9.20 6.42
CA GLU A 46 1.56 8.20 7.44
C GLU A 46 1.36 6.78 6.91
N ALA A 47 0.19 6.50 6.33
CA ALA A 47 -0.11 5.19 5.74
C ALA A 47 0.84 4.82 4.58
N GLN A 48 1.33 5.81 3.84
CA GLN A 48 2.36 5.58 2.82
C GLN A 48 3.67 5.12 3.45
N GLY A 49 4.08 5.72 4.57
CA GLY A 49 5.25 5.29 5.36
C GLY A 49 5.08 3.87 5.90
N VAL A 50 3.91 3.56 6.47
CA VAL A 50 3.58 2.22 6.97
C VAL A 50 3.63 1.19 5.84
N LYS A 51 3.03 1.49 4.67
CA LYS A 51 3.09 0.59 3.51
C LYS A 51 4.53 0.30 3.09
N THR A 52 5.38 1.33 3.02
CA THR A 52 6.80 1.15 2.68
C THR A 52 7.47 0.21 3.68
N LEU A 53 7.35 0.49 4.98
CA LEU A 53 7.92 -0.34 6.03
C LEU A 53 7.46 -1.81 5.94
N ARG A 54 6.15 -2.07 5.82
CA ARG A 54 5.64 -3.45 5.72
C ARG A 54 6.09 -4.17 4.46
N THR A 55 6.33 -3.44 3.38
CA THR A 55 6.87 -3.99 2.14
C THR A 55 8.33 -4.39 2.31
N ASP A 56 9.12 -3.55 3.00
CA ASP A 56 10.52 -3.83 3.31
C ASP A 56 10.64 -5.03 4.26
N GLU A 57 9.86 -5.07 5.33
CA GLU A 57 9.78 -6.20 6.27
C GLU A 57 9.43 -7.51 5.54
N LEU A 58 8.45 -7.47 4.63
CA LEU A 58 8.10 -8.62 3.80
C LEU A 58 9.27 -9.05 2.92
N GLN A 59 9.97 -8.11 2.29
CA GLN A 59 11.11 -8.45 1.45
C GLN A 59 12.20 -9.14 2.29
N THR A 60 12.54 -8.57 3.45
CA THR A 60 13.54 -9.12 4.38
C THR A 60 13.15 -10.52 4.86
N ALA A 61 11.87 -10.76 5.17
CA ALA A 61 11.39 -12.07 5.60
C ALA A 61 11.62 -13.20 4.57
N PHE A 62 11.76 -12.84 3.27
CA PHE A 62 11.97 -13.78 2.17
C PHE A 62 13.39 -13.77 1.59
N GLU A 63 14.34 -13.03 2.16
CA GLU A 63 15.71 -12.90 1.63
C GLU A 63 16.45 -14.25 1.58
N ASP A 64 16.30 -15.05 2.63
CA ASP A 64 16.92 -16.38 2.82
C ASP A 64 16.03 -17.53 2.32
N PHE A 65 14.85 -17.27 1.76
CA PHE A 65 13.86 -18.31 1.44
C PHE A 65 14.43 -19.42 0.53
N ASP A 66 15.13 -19.05 -0.53
CA ASP A 66 15.66 -20.03 -1.49
C ASP A 66 16.79 -20.87 -0.86
N ALA A 67 17.58 -20.30 0.06
CA ALA A 67 18.60 -21.03 0.81
C ALA A 67 17.94 -22.00 1.82
N TYR A 68 16.94 -21.52 2.56
CA TYR A 68 16.17 -22.34 3.51
C TYR A 68 15.56 -23.59 2.84
N ILE A 69 14.98 -23.45 1.65
CA ILE A 69 14.47 -24.60 0.87
C ILE A 69 15.57 -25.60 0.50
N VAL A 70 16.76 -25.11 0.14
CA VAL A 70 17.90 -25.98 -0.20
C VAL A 70 18.37 -26.75 1.02
N ASP A 71 18.43 -26.10 2.18
CA ASP A 71 18.90 -26.75 3.41
C ASP A 71 17.87 -27.75 3.94
N ILE A 72 16.56 -27.47 3.88
CA ILE A 72 15.51 -28.49 4.14
C ILE A 72 15.75 -29.75 3.29
N LYS A 73 16.00 -29.58 1.98
CA LYS A 73 16.24 -30.72 1.08
C LYS A 73 17.49 -31.51 1.47
N ARG A 74 18.56 -30.84 1.90
CA ARG A 74 19.80 -31.49 2.33
C ARG A 74 19.58 -32.26 3.62
N THR A 75 18.89 -31.66 4.59
CA THR A 75 18.53 -32.32 5.85
C THR A 75 17.70 -33.57 5.58
N VAL A 76 16.66 -33.48 4.74
CA VAL A 76 15.84 -34.66 4.38
C VAL A 76 16.66 -35.76 3.73
N ALA A 77 17.55 -35.41 2.79
CA ALA A 77 18.39 -36.40 2.11
C ALA A 77 19.33 -37.13 3.08
N VAL A 78 19.85 -36.44 4.10
CA VAL A 78 20.73 -37.03 5.11
C VAL A 78 19.95 -37.87 6.13
N GLU A 79 18.78 -37.41 6.57
CA GLU A 79 18.02 -38.07 7.63
C GLU A 79 17.30 -39.34 7.17
N LEU A 80 16.73 -39.30 5.96
CA LEU A 80 15.81 -40.36 5.51
C LEU A 80 16.36 -41.22 4.38
N ASP A 81 17.31 -40.69 3.58
CA ASP A 81 17.89 -41.39 2.42
C ASP A 81 16.84 -42.06 1.50
N ASP A 82 15.68 -41.42 1.34
CA ASP A 82 14.55 -41.91 0.54
C ASP A 82 14.48 -41.15 -0.80
N GLU A 83 14.86 -41.84 -1.87
CA GLU A 83 14.88 -41.28 -3.23
C GLU A 83 13.49 -40.86 -3.72
N ALA A 84 12.43 -41.59 -3.36
CA ALA A 84 11.06 -41.24 -3.76
C ALA A 84 10.61 -39.97 -3.05
N LEU A 85 10.90 -39.84 -1.75
CA LEU A 85 10.63 -38.62 -0.99
C LEU A 85 11.42 -37.42 -1.52
N ASN A 86 12.71 -37.61 -1.83
CA ASN A 86 13.56 -36.57 -2.41
C ASN A 86 13.01 -36.09 -3.78
N HIS A 87 12.52 -37.02 -4.59
CA HIS A 87 11.86 -36.70 -5.86
C HIS A 87 10.56 -35.89 -5.65
N ASP A 88 9.72 -36.29 -4.70
CA ASP A 88 8.47 -35.57 -4.38
C ASP A 88 8.74 -34.15 -3.87
N LEU A 89 9.71 -33.99 -2.97
CA LEU A 89 10.17 -32.66 -2.52
C LEU A 89 10.67 -31.80 -3.69
N GLN A 90 11.48 -32.38 -4.58
CA GLN A 90 11.97 -31.68 -5.76
C GLN A 90 10.82 -31.26 -6.69
N SER A 91 9.80 -32.10 -6.85
CA SER A 91 8.60 -31.80 -7.63
C SER A 91 7.83 -30.60 -7.07
N ILE A 92 7.65 -30.54 -5.75
CA ILE A 92 7.02 -29.40 -5.06
C ILE A 92 7.81 -28.11 -5.32
N VAL A 93 9.14 -28.13 -5.14
CA VAL A 93 10.01 -26.96 -5.35
C VAL A 93 10.00 -26.48 -6.80
N ASN A 94 9.99 -27.40 -7.77
CA ASN A 94 9.97 -27.08 -9.19
C ASN A 94 8.69 -26.36 -9.63
N ARG A 95 7.57 -26.58 -8.94
CA ARG A 95 6.30 -25.90 -9.23
C ARG A 95 6.41 -24.37 -9.15
N GLY A 96 7.25 -23.86 -8.26
CA GLY A 96 7.51 -22.42 -8.11
C GLY A 96 8.45 -21.82 -9.17
N ARG A 97 9.17 -22.66 -9.93
CA ARG A 97 10.11 -22.23 -10.96
C ARG A 97 9.44 -22.26 -12.32
N ARG A 98 8.56 -21.29 -12.61
CA ARG A 98 8.18 -21.04 -14.02
C ARG A 98 9.42 -20.57 -14.79
N PRO A 99 9.68 -21.08 -16.01
CA PRO A 99 10.74 -20.53 -16.85
C PRO A 99 10.48 -19.05 -17.10
N ALA A 100 11.48 -18.19 -16.87
CA ALA A 100 11.40 -16.82 -17.33
C ALA A 100 11.17 -16.83 -18.86
N PRO A 101 10.26 -16.01 -19.40
CA PRO A 101 10.15 -15.87 -20.86
C PRO A 101 11.53 -15.47 -21.39
N LYS A 102 12.05 -16.23 -22.38
CA LYS A 102 13.32 -15.94 -23.01
C LYS A 102 13.27 -14.51 -23.57
N ALA A 103 14.08 -13.61 -23.03
CA ALA A 103 14.22 -12.27 -23.58
C ALA A 103 14.72 -12.39 -25.02
N LYS A 104 14.01 -11.77 -25.97
CA LYS A 104 14.59 -11.51 -27.29
C LYS A 104 15.79 -10.56 -27.07
N PRO A 105 16.95 -10.78 -27.70
CA PRO A 105 18.08 -9.87 -27.55
C PRO A 105 17.68 -8.53 -28.18
N SER A 106 17.41 -7.52 -27.35
CA SER A 106 17.39 -6.13 -27.81
C SER A 106 18.84 -5.66 -27.77
N ALA A 107 19.41 -5.43 -28.95
CA ALA A 107 20.53 -4.51 -29.04
C ALA A 107 20.01 -3.14 -28.57
N ASP A 108 20.77 -2.46 -27.72
CA ASP A 108 20.49 -1.12 -27.22
C ASP A 108 19.51 -1.02 -26.02
N ALA A 109 20.06 -1.14 -24.81
CA ALA A 109 19.51 -0.52 -23.61
C ALA A 109 20.62 -0.44 -22.54
N GLY A 110 20.93 0.78 -22.07
CA GLY A 110 21.76 1.00 -20.88
C GLY A 110 21.21 0.27 -19.65
N PRO A 111 21.95 0.24 -18.52
CA PRO A 111 21.61 -0.58 -17.37
C PRO A 111 20.16 -0.30 -16.95
N PRO A 112 19.25 -1.31 -17.04
CA PRO A 112 17.87 -1.09 -16.70
C PRO A 112 17.81 -0.75 -15.22
N ALA A 113 17.29 0.44 -14.90
CA ALA A 113 16.82 0.74 -13.56
C ALA A 113 15.84 -0.38 -13.20
N ARG A 114 16.24 -1.23 -12.23
CA ARG A 114 15.42 -2.36 -11.80
C ARG A 114 14.20 -1.78 -11.09
N THR A 115 13.14 -1.53 -11.84
CA THR A 115 11.79 -1.47 -11.28
C THR A 115 11.51 -2.87 -10.74
N ARG A 116 11.88 -3.13 -9.48
CA ARG A 116 11.50 -4.34 -8.76
C ARG A 116 9.99 -4.27 -8.54
N SER A 117 9.25 -4.72 -9.56
CA SER A 117 7.85 -5.03 -9.40
C SER A 117 7.76 -6.19 -8.43
N ILE A 118 7.18 -5.93 -7.25
CA ILE A 118 6.86 -6.95 -6.27
C ILE A 118 5.62 -7.67 -6.79
N SER A 119 5.83 -8.73 -7.58
CA SER A 119 4.72 -9.52 -8.10
C SER A 119 4.14 -10.35 -6.96
N ARG A 120 2.98 -9.92 -6.46
CA ARG A 120 2.28 -10.50 -5.30
C ARG A 120 2.09 -12.02 -5.39
N GLY A 121 1.85 -12.53 -6.61
CA GLY A 121 1.73 -13.98 -6.84
C GLY A 121 2.97 -14.78 -6.44
N THR A 122 4.16 -14.18 -6.48
CA THR A 122 5.40 -14.91 -6.15
C THR A 122 5.54 -15.21 -4.65
N TYR A 123 5.04 -14.36 -3.76
CA TYR A 123 5.11 -14.63 -2.32
C TYR A 123 4.08 -15.65 -1.86
N ASP A 124 2.85 -15.57 -2.37
CA ASP A 124 1.82 -16.61 -2.12
C ASP A 124 2.29 -17.97 -2.59
N ASP A 125 2.82 -18.05 -3.81
CA ASP A 125 3.34 -19.31 -4.39
C ASP A 125 4.49 -19.87 -3.54
N ARG A 126 5.40 -19.02 -3.05
CA ARG A 126 6.50 -19.43 -2.16
C ARG A 126 6.00 -19.96 -0.82
N ILE A 127 5.01 -19.30 -0.20
CA ILE A 127 4.39 -19.77 1.05
C ILE A 127 3.70 -21.12 0.80
N ALA A 128 2.97 -21.26 -0.30
CA ALA A 128 2.29 -22.51 -0.65
C ALA A 128 3.28 -23.66 -0.85
N ILE A 129 4.43 -23.41 -1.51
CA ILE A 129 5.51 -24.40 -1.66
C ILE A 129 6.04 -24.85 -0.30
N LEU A 130 6.32 -23.92 0.61
CA LEU A 130 6.82 -24.27 1.94
C LEU A 130 5.76 -25.02 2.77
N ALA A 131 4.49 -24.65 2.64
CA ALA A 131 3.38 -25.34 3.30
C ALA A 131 3.19 -26.77 2.78
N ASP A 132 3.35 -27.00 1.48
CA ASP A 132 3.31 -28.34 0.88
C ASP A 132 4.49 -29.21 1.35
N ILE A 133 5.70 -28.63 1.44
CA ILE A 133 6.88 -29.31 2.01
C ILE A 133 6.61 -29.69 3.47
N HIS A 134 6.07 -28.76 4.27
CA HIS A 134 5.69 -29.03 5.65
C HIS A 134 4.68 -30.17 5.76
N ALA A 135 3.64 -30.17 4.92
CA ALA A 135 2.63 -31.23 4.92
C ALA A 135 3.21 -32.60 4.55
N LEU A 136 4.11 -32.64 3.56
CA LEU A 136 4.80 -33.86 3.15
C LEU A 136 5.68 -34.42 4.28
N LEU A 137 6.48 -33.57 4.92
CA LEU A 137 7.38 -33.98 6.01
C LEU A 137 6.63 -34.36 7.28
N LYS A 138 5.51 -33.69 7.58
CA LYS A 138 4.64 -34.04 8.71
C LYS A 138 4.01 -35.43 8.57
N ALA A 139 3.88 -35.94 7.34
CA ALA A 139 3.43 -37.31 7.09
C ALA A 139 4.53 -38.37 7.29
N ARG A 140 5.78 -37.96 7.54
CA ARG A 140 6.94 -38.83 7.75
C ARG A 140 7.37 -38.79 9.22
N PRO A 141 6.88 -39.71 10.08
CA PRO A 141 7.19 -39.70 11.52
C PRO A 141 8.67 -40.00 11.83
N GLU A 142 9.40 -40.54 10.86
CA GLU A 142 10.84 -40.81 10.89
C GLU A 142 11.67 -39.53 10.74
N TYR A 143 11.11 -38.47 10.14
CA TYR A 143 11.80 -37.18 9.96
C TYR A 143 11.90 -36.46 11.32
N ARG A 144 13.10 -36.38 11.88
CA ARG A 144 13.32 -35.89 13.24
C ARG A 144 14.68 -35.18 13.34
N PRO A 145 14.83 -34.03 12.66
CA PRO A 145 16.06 -33.28 12.69
C PRO A 145 16.38 -32.77 14.09
N THR A 146 17.63 -32.95 14.50
CA THR A 146 18.15 -32.61 15.83
C THR A 146 19.46 -31.84 15.73
N GLY A 147 19.90 -31.24 16.84
CA GLY A 147 21.18 -30.55 16.90
C GLY A 147 21.22 -29.36 15.93
N ALA A 148 22.20 -29.36 15.02
CA ALA A 148 22.40 -28.29 14.05
C ALA A 148 21.25 -28.16 13.04
N ASP A 149 20.49 -29.24 12.79
CA ASP A 149 19.41 -29.27 11.82
C ASP A 149 18.03 -28.97 12.42
N ALA A 150 17.94 -28.68 13.73
CA ALA A 150 16.66 -28.49 14.42
C ALA A 150 15.77 -27.37 13.83
N GLU A 151 16.37 -26.39 13.15
CA GLU A 151 15.68 -25.31 12.43
C GLU A 151 14.92 -25.77 11.16
N PHE A 152 15.15 -27.01 10.73
CA PHE A 152 14.44 -27.67 9.62
C PHE A 152 13.40 -28.69 10.10
N SER A 153 13.16 -28.79 11.42
CA SER A 153 12.08 -29.61 11.97
C SER A 153 10.71 -29.22 11.43
N THR A 154 9.76 -30.16 11.47
CA THR A 154 8.37 -29.89 11.03
C THR A 154 7.76 -28.71 11.76
N GLU A 155 8.05 -28.57 13.06
CA GLU A 155 7.64 -27.46 13.90
C GLU A 155 8.24 -26.14 13.41
N ALA A 156 9.55 -26.09 13.19
CA ALA A 156 10.24 -24.89 12.72
C ALA A 156 9.79 -24.46 11.31
N ILE A 157 9.57 -25.42 10.41
CA ILE A 157 9.00 -25.15 9.08
C ILE A 157 7.58 -24.59 9.22
N GLY A 158 6.75 -25.19 10.09
CA GLY A 158 5.41 -24.71 10.38
C GLY A 158 5.38 -23.27 10.91
N ASP A 159 6.28 -22.95 11.84
CA ASP A 159 6.47 -21.60 12.38
C ASP A 159 6.92 -20.62 11.28
N ARG A 160 7.81 -21.06 10.39
CA ARG A 160 8.25 -20.25 9.24
C ARG A 160 7.11 -19.97 8.28
N VAL A 161 6.25 -20.94 7.98
CA VAL A 161 5.03 -20.75 7.16
C VAL A 161 4.11 -19.70 7.81
N ALA A 162 3.87 -19.81 9.12
CA ALA A 162 3.03 -18.87 9.86
C ALA A 162 3.63 -17.45 9.86
N PHE A 163 4.93 -17.33 10.09
CA PHE A 163 5.67 -16.07 10.06
C PHE A 163 5.58 -15.37 8.68
N LEU A 164 5.88 -16.09 7.59
CA LEU A 164 5.82 -15.54 6.23
C LEU A 164 4.38 -15.13 5.85
N THR A 165 3.40 -15.92 6.27
CA THR A 165 1.97 -15.61 6.04
C THR A 165 1.56 -14.34 6.80
N ALA A 166 2.00 -14.18 8.04
CA ALA A 166 1.72 -12.99 8.83
C ALA A 166 2.36 -11.74 8.21
N ALA A 167 3.62 -11.82 7.77
CA ALA A 167 4.31 -10.72 7.10
C ALA A 167 3.58 -10.30 5.80
N LEU A 168 3.18 -11.27 4.98
CA LEU A 168 2.44 -10.99 3.74
C LEU A 168 1.07 -10.34 4.02
N ASN A 169 0.35 -10.82 5.03
CA ASN A 169 -0.95 -10.25 5.42
C ASN A 169 -0.80 -8.84 6.01
N ALA A 170 0.27 -8.56 6.75
CA ALA A 170 0.56 -7.20 7.24
C ALA A 170 0.81 -6.22 6.09
N ALA A 171 1.58 -6.62 5.07
CA ALA A 171 1.80 -5.81 3.87
C ALA A 171 0.49 -5.55 3.11
N ARG A 172 -0.37 -6.57 2.95
CA ARG A 172 -1.69 -6.43 2.33
C ARG A 172 -2.61 -5.49 3.09
N ALA A 173 -2.64 -5.61 4.41
CA ALA A 173 -3.47 -4.76 5.26
C ALA A 173 -3.03 -3.29 5.16
N ALA A 174 -1.72 -3.03 5.16
CA ALA A 174 -1.18 -1.68 5.00
C ALA A 174 -1.53 -1.08 3.63
N GLU A 175 -1.47 -1.88 2.55
CA GLU A 175 -1.88 -1.44 1.22
C GLU A 175 -3.38 -1.12 1.15
N ALA A 176 -4.24 -2.00 1.67
CA ALA A 176 -5.68 -1.77 1.69
C ALA A 176 -6.04 -0.52 2.50
N ALA A 177 -5.39 -0.32 3.66
CA ALA A 177 -5.56 0.87 4.48
C ALA A 177 -5.19 2.15 3.72
N LEU A 178 -4.05 2.15 3.01
CA LEU A 178 -3.66 3.28 2.16
C LEU A 178 -4.69 3.55 1.06
N GLY A 179 -5.17 2.51 0.37
CA GLY A 179 -6.19 2.65 -0.67
C GLY A 179 -7.47 3.31 -0.15
N ASN A 180 -7.98 2.84 1.00
CA ASN A 180 -9.16 3.41 1.65
C ASN A 180 -8.96 4.89 2.02
N LEU A 181 -7.78 5.25 2.53
CA LEU A 181 -7.45 6.64 2.86
C LEU A 181 -7.31 7.52 1.61
N GLN A 182 -6.77 6.99 0.52
CA GLN A 182 -6.69 7.71 -0.76
C GLN A 182 -8.08 7.98 -1.34
N GLU A 183 -9.00 7.01 -1.27
CA GLU A 183 -10.40 7.22 -1.63
C GLU A 183 -11.08 8.26 -0.74
N ALA A 184 -10.91 8.16 0.58
CA ALA A 184 -11.45 9.13 1.52
C ALA A 184 -10.91 10.54 1.24
N ARG A 185 -9.61 10.68 1.00
CA ARG A 185 -8.99 11.94 0.56
C ARG A 185 -9.62 12.44 -0.74
N ALA A 186 -9.82 11.57 -1.72
CA ALA A 186 -10.44 11.96 -2.99
C ALA A 186 -11.87 12.48 -2.78
N ARG A 187 -12.67 11.83 -1.91
CA ARG A 187 -14.01 12.32 -1.53
C ARG A 187 -13.93 13.66 -0.80
N THR A 188 -13.09 13.80 0.22
CA THR A 188 -12.95 15.06 0.99
C THR A 188 -12.55 16.23 0.10
N LEU A 189 -11.66 16.02 -0.88
CA LEU A 189 -11.17 17.09 -1.73
C LEU A 189 -12.05 17.37 -2.96
N TYR A 190 -12.60 16.31 -3.58
CA TYR A 190 -13.15 16.37 -4.95
C TYR A 190 -14.58 15.88 -5.09
N ASP A 191 -15.27 15.50 -4.00
CA ASP A 191 -16.69 15.17 -4.07
C ASP A 191 -17.51 16.31 -4.70
N GLU A 192 -18.47 15.94 -5.54
CA GLU A 192 -19.19 16.89 -6.41
C GLU A 192 -20.14 17.81 -5.65
N LYS A 193 -20.55 17.43 -4.44
CA LYS A 193 -21.52 18.17 -3.61
C LYS A 193 -20.86 18.80 -2.39
N THR A 194 -19.92 18.10 -1.78
CA THR A 194 -19.37 18.40 -0.46
C THR A 194 -17.84 18.53 -0.46
N GLY A 195 -17.18 18.19 -1.56
CA GLY A 195 -15.74 18.29 -1.67
C GLY A 195 -15.26 19.73 -1.61
N LEU A 196 -14.04 19.91 -1.12
CA LEU A 196 -13.39 21.21 -0.98
C LEU A 196 -13.50 22.07 -2.26
N VAL A 197 -13.20 21.49 -3.42
CA VAL A 197 -13.28 22.20 -4.72
C VAL A 197 -14.69 22.69 -5.02
N LYS A 198 -15.72 21.90 -4.68
CA LYS A 198 -17.12 22.29 -4.86
C LYS A 198 -17.49 23.44 -3.92
N LEU A 199 -17.12 23.35 -2.65
CA LEU A 199 -17.42 24.38 -1.66
C LEU A 199 -16.81 25.72 -2.07
N VAL A 200 -15.55 25.74 -2.52
CA VAL A 200 -14.91 26.97 -3.02
C VAL A 200 -15.66 27.54 -4.22
N LYS A 201 -16.11 26.70 -5.17
CA LYS A 201 -16.94 27.19 -6.29
C LYS A 201 -18.20 27.88 -5.78
N LEU A 202 -18.89 27.31 -4.78
CA LEU A 202 -20.07 27.92 -4.16
C LEU A 202 -19.74 29.25 -3.46
N VAL A 203 -18.60 29.34 -2.76
CA VAL A 203 -18.12 30.61 -2.17
C VAL A 203 -17.92 31.66 -3.26
N LYS A 204 -17.21 31.33 -4.35
CA LYS A 204 -17.00 32.25 -5.48
C LYS A 204 -18.34 32.71 -6.07
N THR A 205 -19.28 31.79 -6.26
CA THR A 205 -20.63 32.12 -6.74
C THR A 205 -21.40 33.04 -5.79
N HIS A 206 -21.30 32.84 -4.47
CA HIS A 206 -21.95 33.70 -3.47
C HIS A 206 -21.50 35.17 -3.62
N PHE A 207 -20.19 35.41 -3.69
CA PHE A 207 -19.65 36.76 -3.86
C PHE A 207 -19.98 37.36 -5.23
N SER A 208 -19.95 36.55 -6.29
CA SER A 208 -20.33 37.01 -7.64
C SER A 208 -21.78 37.53 -7.70
N ARG A 209 -22.72 36.96 -6.93
CA ARG A 209 -24.14 37.37 -6.92
C ARG A 209 -24.42 38.58 -6.03
N ARG A 210 -23.74 38.71 -4.87
CA ARG A 210 -24.06 39.71 -3.84
C ARG A 210 -23.39 41.08 -4.04
N GLY A 211 -22.28 41.16 -4.79
CA GLY A 211 -21.52 42.41 -4.92
C GLY A 211 -20.91 42.66 -6.29
N GLY A 212 -21.20 41.82 -7.28
CA GLY A 212 -20.60 41.90 -8.61
C GLY A 212 -19.11 41.58 -8.63
N ARG A 213 -18.57 41.37 -9.84
CA ARG A 213 -17.18 40.95 -10.06
C ARG A 213 -16.11 41.99 -9.68
N GLN A 214 -16.53 43.19 -9.28
CA GLN A 214 -15.69 44.36 -9.00
C GLN A 214 -15.14 44.38 -7.56
N LYS A 215 -15.74 43.63 -6.61
CA LYS A 215 -15.26 43.60 -5.22
C LYS A 215 -13.89 42.93 -5.08
N ASP A 216 -13.00 43.53 -4.31
CA ASP A 216 -11.63 43.03 -4.07
C ASP A 216 -11.60 41.61 -3.51
N THR A 217 -12.50 41.29 -2.58
CA THR A 217 -12.66 39.94 -2.03
C THR A 217 -12.94 38.91 -3.14
N TYR A 218 -13.81 39.23 -4.10
CA TYR A 218 -14.11 38.32 -5.21
C TYR A 218 -12.89 38.13 -6.13
N ARG A 219 -12.17 39.21 -6.44
CA ARG A 219 -10.95 39.15 -7.26
C ARG A 219 -9.87 38.28 -6.61
N ARG A 220 -9.63 38.46 -5.31
CA ARG A 220 -8.70 37.63 -4.52
C ARG A 220 -9.10 36.15 -4.53
N LEU A 221 -10.40 35.85 -4.35
CA LEU A 221 -10.89 34.47 -4.40
C LEU A 221 -10.73 33.84 -5.80
N VAL A 222 -11.06 34.55 -6.87
CA VAL A 222 -10.99 34.01 -8.24
C VAL A 222 -9.56 33.69 -8.65
N ALA A 223 -8.58 34.50 -8.24
CA ALA A 223 -7.16 34.28 -8.48
C ALA A 223 -6.62 32.95 -7.91
N LEU A 224 -7.29 32.38 -6.89
CA LEU A 224 -6.92 31.08 -6.34
C LEU A 224 -7.38 29.94 -7.25
N GLU A 225 -6.41 29.23 -7.84
CA GLU A 225 -6.67 28.07 -8.70
C GLU A 225 -6.83 26.78 -7.87
N PHE A 226 -7.82 25.97 -8.21
CA PHE A 226 -8.01 24.64 -7.64
C PHE A 226 -7.96 23.63 -8.78
N ARG A 227 -6.78 23.03 -8.97
CA ARG A 227 -6.57 21.99 -9.98
C ARG A 227 -6.92 20.63 -9.38
N LYS A 228 -7.65 19.81 -10.14
CA LYS A 228 -7.78 18.39 -9.84
C LYS A 228 -6.49 17.73 -10.32
N PHE A 229 -5.65 17.31 -9.38
CA PHE A 229 -4.56 16.40 -9.75
C PHE A 229 -5.19 15.04 -10.05
N GLY A 230 -4.80 14.44 -11.18
CA GLY A 230 -5.46 13.30 -11.80
C GLY A 230 -5.73 12.13 -10.85
N ALA A 231 -6.82 11.42 -11.14
CA ALA A 231 -7.22 10.18 -10.49
C ALA A 231 -6.17 9.08 -10.68
#